data_AF-A0A494XHB6-F1
#
_entry.id   AF-A0A494XHB6-F1
#
_cell.length_a   1.000
_cell.length_b   1.000
_cell.length_c   1.000
_cell.angle_alpha   90.00
_cell.angle_beta   90.00
_cell.angle_gamma   90.00
#
_symmetry.space_group_name_H-M   'P 1'
#
loop_
_entity.id
_entity.type
_entity.pdbx_description
1 polymer ?
#
loop_
_entity_poly.entity_id
_entity_poly.type
_entity_poly.pdbx_seq_one_letter_code
_entity_poly.pdbx_strand_id
1 'polypeptide(L)'
;MENSAVEEAKVTEIAEWMFAEMKNNGILHQEEAVNHIRSHYGESYVYVNDKGHTSIDKEVKKAFKKLHGGKAAWDRDAFYWGWTSAIKA
;
A
#
# COMPACT_ATOMS: atom_id res chain seq x y z
N MET A 1 -22.60 -12.94 -1.44
CA MET A 1 -22.15 -12.38 -0.14
C MET A 1 -20.80 -12.94 0.29
N GLU A 2 -20.50 -14.21 0.00
CA GLU A 2 -19.25 -14.87 0.41
C GLU A 2 -17.97 -14.27 -0.22
N ASN A 3 -18.01 -13.89 -1.50
CA ASN A 3 -16.85 -13.31 -2.20
C ASN A 3 -16.43 -11.93 -1.67
N SER A 4 -17.37 -11.13 -1.15
CA SER A 4 -17.07 -9.77 -0.67
C SER A 4 -16.29 -9.77 0.64
N ALA A 5 -16.55 -10.73 1.53
CA ALA A 5 -15.83 -10.85 2.80
C ALA A 5 -14.39 -11.37 2.60
N VAL A 6 -14.18 -12.30 1.66
CA VAL A 6 -12.85 -12.79 1.29
C VAL A 6 -12.00 -11.66 0.69
N GLU A 7 -12.61 -10.80 -0.12
CA GLU A 7 -11.93 -9.64 -0.70
C GLU A 7 -11.51 -8.62 0.37
N GLU A 8 -12.39 -8.33 1.32
CA GLU A 8 -12.10 -7.42 2.43
C GLU A 8 -10.97 -7.96 3.34
N ALA A 9 -10.94 -9.29 3.57
CA ALA A 9 -9.88 -9.93 4.32
C ALA A 9 -8.51 -9.76 3.64
N LYS A 10 -8.43 -9.99 2.31
CA LYS A 10 -7.20 -9.80 1.54
C LYS A 10 -6.75 -8.34 1.50
N VAL A 11 -7.67 -7.39 1.34
CA VAL A 11 -7.38 -5.95 1.44
C VAL A 11 -6.71 -5.62 2.77
N THR A 12 -7.24 -6.18 3.86
CA THR A 12 -6.70 -5.98 5.21
C THR A 12 -5.32 -6.60 5.35
N GLU A 13 -5.14 -7.84 4.90
CA GLU A 13 -3.87 -8.57 4.94
C GLU A 13 -2.76 -7.82 4.19
N ILE A 14 -3.04 -7.34 2.97
CA ILE A 14 -2.10 -6.55 2.17
C ILE A 14 -1.72 -5.26 2.91
N ALA A 15 -2.71 -4.56 3.48
CA ALA A 15 -2.46 -3.32 4.21
C ALA A 15 -1.62 -3.54 5.48
N GLU A 16 -1.86 -4.64 6.19
CA GLU A 16 -1.08 -5.05 7.36
C GLU A 16 0.37 -5.36 6.99
N TRP A 17 0.58 -6.08 5.88
CA TRP A 17 1.92 -6.33 5.35
C TRP A 17 2.63 -5.03 4.98
N MET A 18 1.98 -4.13 4.23
CA MET A 18 2.57 -2.82 3.88
C MET A 18 2.97 -2.02 5.14
N PHE A 19 2.14 -2.06 6.18
CA PHE A 19 2.43 -1.40 7.44
C PHE A 19 3.61 -2.03 8.18
N ALA A 20 3.67 -3.36 8.23
CA ALA A 20 4.80 -4.07 8.82
C ALA A 20 6.11 -3.75 8.10
N GLU A 21 6.10 -3.78 6.76
CA GLU A 21 7.28 -3.51 5.93
C GLU A 21 7.81 -2.09 6.15
N MET A 22 6.93 -1.08 6.05
CA MET A 22 7.28 0.32 6.33
C MET A 22 7.75 0.52 7.77
N LYS A 23 7.14 -0.17 8.74
CA LYS A 23 7.53 -0.07 10.16
C LYS A 23 8.93 -0.64 10.39
N ASN A 24 9.27 -1.75 9.74
CA ASN A 24 10.55 -2.43 9.90
C ASN A 24 11.68 -1.69 9.18
N ASN A 25 11.42 -1.17 7.97
CA ASN A 25 12.44 -0.57 7.12
C ASN A 25 12.49 0.97 7.22
N GLY A 26 11.47 1.59 7.83
CA GLY A 26 11.31 3.05 7.93
C GLY A 26 10.63 3.69 6.72
N ILE A 27 10.74 3.08 5.54
CA ILE A 27 10.08 3.45 4.29
C ILE A 27 9.56 2.21 3.55
N LEU A 28 8.65 2.41 2.60
CA LEU A 28 8.16 1.40 1.66
C LEU A 28 7.99 2.03 0.28
N HIS A 29 8.75 1.57 -0.71
CA HIS A 29 8.58 2.05 -2.09
C HIS A 29 7.30 1.47 -2.71
N GLN A 30 6.63 2.26 -3.57
CA GLN A 30 5.45 1.77 -4.28
C GLN A 30 5.76 0.58 -5.19
N GLU A 31 6.93 0.55 -5.81
CA GLU A 31 7.34 -0.59 -6.65
C GLU A 31 7.44 -1.89 -5.85
N GLU A 32 8.06 -1.85 -4.66
CA GLU A 32 8.16 -3.02 -3.77
C GLU A 32 6.77 -3.52 -3.35
N ALA A 33 5.90 -2.59 -2.96
CA ALA A 33 4.54 -2.92 -2.58
C ALA A 33 3.74 -3.52 -3.76
N VAL A 34 3.84 -2.93 -4.96
CA VAL A 34 3.19 -3.44 -6.17
C VAL A 34 3.70 -4.84 -6.51
N ASN A 35 5.02 -5.06 -6.46
CA ASN A 35 5.63 -6.35 -6.79
C ASN A 35 5.20 -7.45 -5.81
N HIS A 36 5.16 -7.13 -4.51
CA HIS A 36 4.65 -8.04 -3.50
C HIS A 36 3.17 -8.37 -3.75
N ILE A 37 2.34 -7.36 -3.97
CA ILE A 37 0.91 -7.54 -4.21
C ILE A 37 0.67 -8.45 -5.42
N ARG A 38 1.32 -8.18 -6.55
CA ARG A 38 1.17 -8.97 -7.79
C ARG A 38 1.62 -10.42 -7.59
N SER A 39 2.72 -10.63 -6.88
CA SER A 39 3.30 -11.97 -6.67
C SER A 39 2.46 -12.84 -5.74
N HIS A 40 1.79 -12.24 -4.74
CA HIS A 40 1.06 -12.98 -3.70
C HIS A 40 -0.45 -12.99 -3.89
N TYR A 41 -1.02 -11.94 -4.48
CA TYR A 41 -2.47 -11.73 -4.56
C TYR A 41 -2.99 -11.50 -6.00
N GLY A 42 -2.08 -11.35 -6.97
CA GLY A 42 -2.40 -11.10 -8.39
C GLY A 42 -2.70 -9.63 -8.71
N GLU A 43 -3.26 -9.39 -9.89
CA GLU A 43 -3.48 -8.04 -10.43
C GLU A 43 -4.73 -7.33 -9.84
N SER A 44 -5.57 -8.02 -9.05
CA SER A 44 -6.86 -7.49 -8.56
C SER A 44 -6.71 -6.28 -7.62
N TYR A 45 -5.55 -6.13 -6.97
CA TYR A 45 -5.28 -5.08 -5.97
C TYR A 45 -4.33 -4.01 -6.48
N VAL A 46 -4.07 -4.00 -7.79
CA VAL A 46 -3.31 -2.97 -8.48
C VAL A 46 -4.07 -2.54 -9.74
N TYR A 47 -3.73 -1.36 -10.24
CA TYR A 47 -4.25 -0.88 -11.50
C TYR A 47 -3.19 -0.05 -12.22
N VAL A 48 -3.28 0.00 -13.55
CA VAL A 48 -2.49 0.92 -14.35
C VAL A 48 -3.26 2.23 -14.47
N ASN A 49 -2.65 3.34 -14.06
CA ASN A 49 -3.28 4.65 -14.20
C ASN A 49 -3.19 5.18 -15.63
N ASP A 50 -3.82 6.33 -15.91
CA ASP A 50 -3.85 6.94 -17.25
C ASP A 50 -2.45 7.28 -17.81
N LYS A 51 -1.42 7.32 -16.96
CA LYS A 51 -0.02 7.56 -17.34
C LYS A 51 0.77 6.28 -17.58
N GLY A 52 0.14 5.11 -17.48
CA GLY A 52 0.81 3.82 -17.62
C GLY A 52 1.55 3.34 -16.37
N HIS A 53 1.41 4.01 -15.21
CA HIS A 53 2.09 3.60 -13.98
C HIS A 53 1.20 2.68 -13.14
N THR A 54 1.76 1.55 -12.71
CA THR A 54 1.08 0.63 -11.80
C THR A 54 0.96 1.24 -10.40
N SER A 55 -0.26 1.27 -9.89
CA SER A 55 -0.66 1.87 -8.63
C SER A 55 -1.43 0.84 -7.79
N ILE A 56 -1.35 0.97 -6.47
CA ILE A 56 -2.09 0.11 -5.53
C ILE A 56 -3.56 0.53 -5.47
N ASP A 57 -4.46 -0.44 -5.38
CA ASP A 57 -5.91 -0.24 -5.25
C ASP A 57 -6.28 0.69 -4.08
N LYS A 58 -7.39 1.41 -4.27
CA LYS A 58 -7.85 2.43 -3.32
C LYS A 58 -8.29 1.85 -1.98
N GLU A 59 -8.88 0.66 -1.93
CA GLU A 59 -9.36 0.06 -0.67
C GLU A 59 -8.17 -0.43 0.16
N VAL A 60 -7.12 -0.96 -0.48
CA VAL A 60 -5.83 -1.28 0.17
C VAL A 60 -5.21 -0.02 0.75
N LYS A 61 -5.07 1.05 -0.03
CA LYS A 61 -4.52 2.33 0.45
C LYS A 61 -5.31 2.91 1.62
N LYS A 62 -6.64 2.76 1.60
CA LYS A 62 -7.53 3.21 2.68
C LYS A 62 -7.36 2.38 3.95
N ALA A 63 -7.25 1.05 3.84
CA ALA A 63 -6.95 0.18 4.97
C ALA A 63 -5.56 0.49 5.57
N PHE A 64 -4.55 0.64 4.72
CA PHE A 64 -3.20 1.03 5.13
C PHE A 64 -3.17 2.38 5.85
N LYS A 65 -3.91 3.38 5.34
CA LYS A 65 -4.05 4.70 5.99
C LYS A 65 -4.62 4.61 7.40
N LYS A 66 -5.59 3.72 7.64
CA LYS A 66 -6.16 3.50 8.97
C LYS A 66 -5.13 2.94 9.95
N LEU A 67 -4.29 1.99 9.51
CA LEU A 67 -3.27 1.36 10.36
C LEU A 67 -2.23 2.35 10.89
N HIS A 68 -1.70 3.21 10.03
CA HIS A 68 -0.70 4.19 10.46
C HIS A 68 -1.29 5.47 11.07
N GLY A 69 -2.62 5.66 11.04
CA GLY A 69 -3.32 6.76 11.72
C GLY A 69 -2.83 8.16 11.32
N GLY A 70 -2.41 8.34 10.07
CA GLY A 70 -1.83 9.61 9.58
C GLY A 70 -0.37 9.88 9.96
N LYS A 71 0.32 8.96 10.65
CA LYS A 71 1.74 9.11 11.03
C LYS A 71 2.72 8.86 9.88
N ALA A 72 2.28 8.20 8.82
CA ALA A 72 3.03 8.03 7.59
C ALA A 72 2.47 8.93 6.48
N ALA A 73 3.35 9.41 5.61
CA ALA A 73 2.99 10.20 4.44
C ALA A 73 3.60 9.58 3.18
N TRP A 74 2.98 9.90 2.05
CA TRP A 74 3.44 9.52 0.73
C TRP A 74 4.30 10.64 0.14
N ASP A 75 5.54 10.32 -0.21
CA ASP A 75 6.41 11.21 -0.97
C ASP A 75 6.15 11.01 -2.47
N ARG A 76 5.65 12.05 -3.13
CA ARG A 76 5.28 12.04 -4.55
C ARG A 76 6.47 12.04 -5.50
N ASP A 77 7.62 12.54 -5.06
CA ASP A 77 8.79 12.72 -5.91
C ASP A 77 9.73 11.53 -5.77
N ALA A 78 9.77 10.90 -4.59
CA ALA A 78 10.55 9.71 -4.31
C ALA A 78 9.76 8.38 -4.35
N PHE A 79 8.45 8.45 -4.54
CA PHE A 79 7.56 7.29 -4.68
C PHE A 79 7.64 6.27 -3.51
N TYR A 80 7.63 6.76 -2.26
CA TYR A 80 7.54 5.89 -1.08
C TYR A 80 6.61 6.41 0.00
N TRP A 81 6.15 5.49 0.85
CA TRP A 81 5.58 5.83 2.16
C TRP A 81 6.67 5.82 3.21
N GLY A 82 6.67 6.81 4.10
CA GLY A 82 7.59 6.87 5.22
C GLY A 82 6.96 7.59 6.41
N TRP A 83 7.56 7.45 7.59
CA TRP A 83 7.11 8.20 8.76
C TRP A 83 7.21 9.70 8.51
N THR A 84 6.16 10.45 8.85
CA THR A 84 6.10 11.92 8.69
C THR A 84 7.24 12.64 9.40
N SER A 85 7.75 12.09 10.51
CA SER A 85 8.95 12.60 11.20
C SER A 85 10.26 12.38 10.42
N ALA A 86 10.28 11.43 9.48
CA ALA A 86 11.43 11.08 8.65
C ALA A 86 11.40 11.78 7.28
N ILE A 87 10.23 12.17 6.79
CA ILE A 87 10.07 12.95 5.56
C ILE A 87 10.28 14.42 5.92
N LYS A 88 11.48 14.96 5.66
CA LYS A 88 11.73 16.40 5.76
C LYS A 88 10.98 17.10 4.62
N ALA A 89 10.09 18.03 4.99
CA ALA A 89 9.44 18.96 4.07
C ALA A 89 10.44 19.93 3.43
#